data_AF-Q5C3Z2-F1
#
_entry.id   AF-Q5C3Z2-F1
#
_cell.length_a   1.000
_cell.length_b   1.000
_cell.length_c   1.000
_cell.angle_alpha   90.00
_cell.angle_beta   90.00
_cell.angle_gamma   90.00
#
_symmetry.space_group_name_H-M   'P 1'
#
loop_
_entity.id
_entity.type
_entity.pdbx_description
1 polymer ?
#
loop_
_entity_poly.entity_id
_entity_poly.type
_entity_poly.pdbx_seq_one_letter_code
_entity_poly.pdbx_strand_id
1 'polypeptide(L)'
;MTHMPLFENIRKCVSRRHGLSRRVTRVLFNVKINESFKSQNVPSQIRDLLVYIAREGVAVTDLFRRPGNPQDMKKIISDLEAGRPIKWTDYNFYTLANIAKRYLLHIEGGILGPESEEKLLSTLDIPDDQARIEAMHSVIVSQSKPVQQLLALLFGIWFRMIYHTEVNAMSVEAVAKSVAGSVFPSCTT
;
A
#
# COMPACT_ATOMS: atom_id res chain seq x y z
N MET A 1 41.58 -9.13 -28.60
CA MET A 1 40.82 -8.56 -27.46
C MET A 1 39.34 -8.71 -27.77
N THR A 2 38.72 -9.73 -27.19
CA THR A 2 37.33 -10.11 -27.40
C THR A 2 36.40 -9.14 -26.66
N HIS A 3 35.68 -8.31 -27.40
CA HIS A 3 34.62 -7.47 -26.86
C HIS A 3 33.44 -8.38 -26.44
N MET A 4 33.25 -8.57 -25.12
CA MET A 4 32.00 -9.14 -24.61
C MET A 4 30.92 -8.05 -24.64
N PRO A 5 29.73 -8.31 -25.21
CA PRO A 5 28.68 -7.31 -25.29
C PRO A 5 27.96 -7.16 -23.94
N LEU A 6 27.79 -5.90 -23.52
CA LEU A 6 27.07 -5.43 -22.32
C LEU A 6 25.71 -6.15 -22.09
N PHE A 7 25.07 -6.61 -23.17
CA PHE A 7 23.79 -7.32 -23.17
C PHE A 7 23.82 -8.71 -22.52
N GLU A 8 24.95 -9.43 -22.52
CA GLU A 8 25.06 -10.71 -21.81
C GLU A 8 25.01 -10.54 -20.28
N ASN A 9 25.57 -9.44 -19.78
CA ASN A 9 25.56 -9.12 -18.35
C ASN A 9 24.16 -8.77 -17.85
N ILE A 10 23.34 -8.10 -18.67
CA ILE A 10 21.94 -7.79 -18.35
C ILE A 10 21.12 -9.10 -18.24
N ARG A 11 21.27 -10.03 -19.19
CA ARG A 11 20.60 -11.35 -19.12
C ARG A 11 21.06 -12.17 -17.90
N LYS A 12 22.36 -12.17 -17.57
CA LYS A 12 22.87 -12.85 -16.35
C LYS A 12 22.33 -12.24 -15.05
N CYS A 13 22.18 -10.91 -14.98
CA CYS A 13 21.59 -10.23 -13.82
C CYS A 13 20.09 -10.53 -13.65
N VAL A 14 19.35 -10.68 -14.75
CA VAL A 14 17.92 -11.03 -14.74
C VAL A 14 17.72 -12.53 -14.43
N SER A 15 18.59 -13.40 -14.95
CA SER A 15 18.50 -14.85 -14.70
C SER A 15 18.90 -15.22 -13.26
N ARG A 16 19.82 -14.47 -12.61
CA ARG A 16 20.22 -14.71 -11.21
C ARG A 16 19.14 -14.37 -10.17
N ARG A 17 18.12 -13.56 -10.52
CA ARG A 17 17.03 -13.23 -9.56
C ARG A 17 15.97 -14.32 -9.43
N HIS A 18 15.92 -15.29 -10.36
CA HIS A 18 14.94 -16.38 -10.30
C HIS A 18 15.29 -17.46 -9.26
N GLY A 19 16.53 -17.48 -8.74
CA GLY A 19 16.99 -18.44 -7.72
C GLY A 19 17.10 -17.89 -6.29
N LEU A 20 16.91 -16.58 -6.09
CA LEU A 20 16.86 -16.01 -4.74
C LEU A 20 15.44 -16.17 -4.23
N SER A 21 15.19 -17.25 -3.48
CA SER A 21 14.00 -17.35 -2.62
C SER A 21 14.04 -16.16 -1.65
N ARG A 22 13.38 -15.07 -2.02
CA ARG A 22 13.17 -13.94 -1.12
C ARG A 22 12.43 -14.51 0.08
N ARG A 23 13.09 -14.53 1.24
CA ARG A 23 12.44 -14.95 2.48
C ARG A 23 11.14 -14.18 2.62
N VAL A 24 10.03 -14.92 2.58
CA VAL A 24 8.70 -14.37 2.80
C VAL A 24 8.71 -13.73 4.17
N THR A 25 8.47 -12.42 4.21
CA THR A 25 8.50 -11.67 5.47
C THR A 25 7.15 -11.87 6.14
N ARG A 26 7.16 -12.31 7.40
CA ARG A 26 5.96 -12.31 8.23
C ARG A 26 5.43 -10.89 8.32
N VAL A 27 4.12 -10.73 8.14
CA VAL A 27 3.44 -9.46 8.35
C VAL A 27 2.86 -9.47 9.75
N LEU A 28 3.07 -8.38 10.48
CA LEU A 28 2.49 -8.20 11.80
C LEU A 28 1.26 -7.29 11.69
N PHE A 29 0.22 -7.66 12.41
CA PHE A 29 -1.01 -6.87 12.59
C PHE A 29 -1.13 -6.50 14.07
N ASN A 30 -1.80 -5.39 14.36
CA ASN A 30 -2.01 -4.84 15.71
C ASN A 30 -0.69 -4.52 16.42
N VAL A 31 0.21 -3.88 15.68
CA VAL A 31 1.51 -3.46 16.20
C VAL A 31 1.75 -1.99 15.89
N LYS A 32 2.65 -1.37 16.65
CA LYS A 32 3.13 -0.03 16.37
C LYS A 32 3.84 0.02 15.03
N ILE A 33 3.84 1.21 14.43
CA ILE A 33 4.40 1.42 13.09
C ILE A 33 5.87 1.01 12.95
N ASN A 34 6.69 1.26 13.98
CA ASN A 34 8.10 0.86 14.03
C ASN A 34 8.29 -0.67 14.04
N GLU A 35 7.34 -1.42 14.60
CA GLU A 35 7.36 -2.89 14.62
C GLU A 35 6.82 -3.50 13.32
N SER A 36 5.90 -2.79 12.65
CA SER A 36 5.37 -3.18 11.33
C SER A 36 6.46 -3.19 10.25
N PHE A 37 7.51 -2.37 10.41
CA PHE A 37 8.65 -2.27 9.50
C PHE A 37 9.97 -2.73 10.14
N LYS A 38 10.23 -4.04 10.10
CA LYS A 38 11.52 -4.62 10.57
C LYS A 38 12.74 -4.27 9.69
N SER A 39 12.53 -3.56 8.59
CA SER A 39 13.56 -3.13 7.64
C SER A 39 13.21 -1.78 7.05
N GLN A 40 14.14 -1.17 6.32
CA GLN A 40 13.92 0.08 5.57
C GLN A 40 12.94 -0.07 4.38
N ASN A 41 12.26 -1.21 4.25
CA ASN A 41 11.33 -1.51 3.16
C ASN A 41 9.99 -2.04 3.71
N VAL A 42 8.93 -1.78 2.96
CA VAL A 42 7.60 -2.40 3.15
C VAL A 42 7.71 -3.93 3.11
N PRO A 43 7.00 -4.68 3.97
CA PRO A 43 6.96 -6.14 3.92
C PRO A 43 6.67 -6.64 2.50
N SER A 44 7.46 -7.60 2.02
CA SER A 44 7.45 -8.00 0.61
C SER A 44 6.08 -8.45 0.12
N GLN A 45 5.36 -9.24 0.91
CA GLN A 45 4.00 -9.70 0.59
C GLN A 45 3.02 -8.52 0.45
N ILE A 46 3.08 -7.52 1.33
CA ILE A 46 2.23 -6.32 1.25
C ILE A 46 2.56 -5.50 0.00
N ARG A 47 3.85 -5.29 -0.28
CA ARG A 47 4.27 -4.61 -1.51
C ARG A 47 3.76 -5.37 -2.75
N ASP A 48 3.94 -6.68 -2.80
CA ASP A 48 3.58 -7.50 -3.95
C ASP A 48 2.04 -7.53 -4.16
N LEU A 49 1.26 -7.54 -3.07
CA LEU A 49 -0.20 -7.32 -3.10
C LEU A 49 -0.57 -5.98 -3.73
N LEU A 50 0.01 -4.88 -3.23
CA LEU A 50 -0.29 -3.53 -3.73
C LEU A 50 0.12 -3.37 -5.20
N VAL A 51 1.28 -3.91 -5.59
CA VAL A 51 1.72 -3.92 -6.99
C VAL A 51 0.77 -4.72 -7.86
N TYR A 52 0.26 -5.86 -7.39
CA TYR A 52 -0.72 -6.65 -8.14
C TYR A 52 -2.04 -5.90 -8.34
N ILE A 53 -2.57 -5.28 -7.27
CA ILE A 53 -3.77 -4.40 -7.36
C ILE A 53 -3.51 -3.24 -8.32
N ALA A 54 -2.36 -2.59 -8.24
CA ALA A 54 -2.01 -1.49 -9.13
C ALA A 54 -2.02 -1.92 -10.60
N ARG A 55 -1.48 -3.10 -10.91
CA ARG A 55 -1.34 -3.56 -12.30
C ARG A 55 -2.67 -3.99 -12.89
N GLU A 56 -3.45 -4.77 -12.15
CA GLU A 56 -4.57 -5.53 -12.70
C GLU A 56 -5.93 -5.12 -12.11
N GLY A 57 -5.95 -4.43 -10.97
CA GLY A 57 -7.17 -4.16 -10.21
C GLY A 57 -7.79 -2.78 -10.41
N VAL A 58 -7.03 -1.78 -10.88
CA VAL A 58 -7.48 -0.36 -10.85
C VAL A 58 -8.75 -0.06 -11.66
N ALA A 59 -9.10 -0.90 -12.64
CA ALA A 59 -10.32 -0.77 -13.45
C ALA A 59 -11.53 -1.52 -12.85
N VAL A 60 -11.35 -2.27 -11.76
CA VAL A 60 -12.44 -3.01 -11.11
C VAL A 60 -13.43 -2.03 -10.48
N THR A 61 -14.69 -2.16 -10.87
CA THR A 61 -15.78 -1.34 -10.32
C THR A 61 -15.87 -1.46 -8.82
N ASP A 62 -16.03 -0.34 -8.11
CA ASP A 62 -16.19 -0.30 -6.65
C ASP A 62 -15.03 -0.90 -5.83
N LEU A 63 -13.82 -0.98 -6.39
CA LEU A 63 -12.65 -1.43 -5.65
C LEU A 63 -12.44 -0.56 -4.39
N PHE A 64 -12.00 -1.16 -3.28
CA PHE A 64 -11.95 -0.58 -1.93
C PHE A 64 -13.30 -0.22 -1.29
N ARG A 65 -14.36 0.02 -2.07
CA ARG A 65 -15.72 0.25 -1.55
C ARG A 65 -16.43 -1.04 -1.18
N ARG A 66 -16.46 -2.02 -2.10
CA ARG A 66 -17.15 -3.29 -1.87
C ARG A 66 -16.41 -4.16 -0.83
N PRO A 67 -17.15 -4.90 0.01
CA PRO A 67 -16.54 -5.82 0.96
C PRO A 67 -15.89 -7.01 0.25
N GLY A 68 -14.84 -7.54 0.86
CA GLY A 68 -14.19 -8.79 0.46
C GLY A 68 -14.87 -10.02 1.04
N ASN A 69 -14.44 -11.20 0.62
CA ASN A 69 -14.89 -12.46 1.22
C ASN A 69 -14.26 -12.63 2.63
N PRO A 70 -15.06 -12.72 3.71
CA PRO A 70 -14.52 -12.78 5.08
C PRO A 70 -13.66 -14.01 5.37
N GLN A 71 -14.01 -15.17 4.79
CA GLN A 71 -13.27 -16.42 4.98
C GLN A 71 -11.90 -16.35 4.32
N ASP A 72 -11.84 -15.87 3.07
CA ASP A 72 -10.58 -15.65 2.36
C ASP A 72 -9.72 -14.64 3.09
N MET A 73 -10.32 -13.55 3.59
CA MET A 73 -9.59 -12.54 4.34
C MET A 73 -8.93 -13.14 5.60
N LYS A 74 -9.68 -13.94 6.37
CA LYS A 74 -9.16 -14.61 7.56
C LYS A 74 -8.00 -15.56 7.21
N LYS A 75 -8.14 -16.31 6.11
CA LYS A 75 -7.10 -17.21 5.61
C LYS A 75 -5.84 -16.44 5.23
N ILE A 76 -5.98 -15.38 4.42
CA ILE A 76 -4.86 -14.54 3.96
C ILE A 76 -4.12 -13.94 5.15
N ILE A 77 -4.82 -13.38 6.14
CA ILE A 77 -4.19 -12.82 7.34
C ILE A 77 -3.38 -13.88 8.08
N SER A 78 -3.96 -15.06 8.32
CA SER A 78 -3.25 -16.16 8.98
C SER A 78 -2.00 -16.61 8.21
N ASP A 79 -2.09 -16.66 6.87
CA ASP A 79 -0.96 -17.00 6.01
C ASP A 79 0.14 -15.93 6.08
N LEU A 80 -0.23 -14.65 6.06
CA LEU A 80 0.69 -13.51 6.19
C LEU A 80 1.43 -13.50 7.53
N GLU A 81 0.72 -13.72 8.64
CA GLU A 81 1.28 -13.77 10.00
C GLU A 81 2.24 -14.96 10.18
N ALA A 82 1.89 -16.11 9.60
CA ALA A 82 2.76 -17.28 9.59
C ALA A 82 3.98 -17.13 8.66
N GLY A 83 3.95 -16.16 7.74
CA GLY A 83 4.98 -15.97 6.71
C GLY A 83 4.87 -16.98 5.58
N ARG A 84 3.67 -17.48 5.30
CA ARG A 84 3.39 -18.35 4.16
C ARG A 84 3.20 -17.49 2.90
N PRO A 85 3.77 -17.90 1.76
CA PRO A 85 3.60 -17.17 0.51
C PRO A 85 2.14 -17.21 0.05
N ILE A 86 1.64 -16.09 -0.45
CA ILE A 86 0.28 -15.99 -0.99
C ILE A 86 0.33 -15.81 -2.50
N LYS A 87 -0.48 -16.60 -3.21
CA LYS A 87 -0.72 -16.44 -4.64
C LYS A 87 -1.92 -15.52 -4.83
N TRP A 88 -1.65 -14.23 -5.05
CA TRP A 88 -2.70 -13.20 -5.10
C TRP A 88 -3.76 -13.43 -6.19
N THR A 89 -3.41 -14.11 -7.29
CA THR A 89 -4.34 -14.42 -8.38
C THR A 89 -5.43 -15.42 -8.00
N ASP A 90 -5.32 -16.09 -6.85
CA ASP A 90 -6.32 -17.05 -6.37
C ASP A 90 -7.51 -16.33 -5.68
N TYR A 91 -7.43 -15.01 -5.49
CA TYR A 91 -8.45 -14.22 -4.80
C TYR A 91 -8.95 -13.06 -5.67
N ASN A 92 -10.23 -12.70 -5.49
CA ASN A 92 -10.80 -11.54 -6.18
C ASN A 92 -10.26 -10.21 -5.61
N PHE A 93 -10.31 -9.15 -6.43
CA PHE A 93 -9.76 -7.84 -6.04
C PHE A 93 -10.46 -7.18 -4.86
N TYR A 94 -11.75 -7.47 -4.58
CA TYR A 94 -12.42 -6.92 -3.39
C TYR A 94 -11.81 -7.49 -2.10
N THR A 95 -11.56 -8.80 -2.05
CA THR A 95 -10.83 -9.45 -0.95
C THR A 95 -9.44 -8.83 -0.79
N LEU A 96 -8.69 -8.69 -1.89
CA LEU A 96 -7.33 -8.15 -1.87
C LEU A 96 -7.28 -6.69 -1.40
N ALA A 97 -8.18 -5.83 -1.88
CA ALA A 97 -8.27 -4.44 -1.44
C ALA A 97 -8.63 -4.34 0.04
N ASN A 98 -9.52 -5.20 0.55
CA ASN A 98 -9.86 -5.22 1.96
C ASN A 98 -8.71 -5.74 2.85
N ILE A 99 -7.85 -6.64 2.34
CA ILE A 99 -6.60 -6.99 3.02
C ILE A 99 -5.65 -5.80 3.12
N ALA A 100 -5.50 -5.02 2.04
CA ALA A 100 -4.70 -3.80 2.06
C ALA A 100 -5.24 -2.78 3.09
N LYS A 101 -6.56 -2.52 3.11
CA LYS A 101 -7.20 -1.68 4.13
C LYS A 101 -6.97 -2.21 5.54
N ARG A 102 -7.14 -3.51 5.73
CA ARG A 102 -7.00 -4.15 7.04
C ARG A 102 -5.58 -4.06 7.58
N TYR A 103 -4.57 -4.19 6.73
CA TYR A 103 -3.18 -3.97 7.12
C TYR A 103 -2.97 -2.56 7.68
N LEU A 104 -3.49 -1.53 7.00
CA LEU A 104 -3.38 -0.13 7.47
C LEU A 104 -4.12 0.10 8.79
N LEU A 105 -5.35 -0.40 8.88
CA LEU A 105 -6.20 -0.28 10.07
C LEU A 105 -5.55 -0.90 11.33
N HIS A 106 -4.74 -1.94 11.16
CA HIS A 106 -4.11 -2.67 12.26
C HIS A 106 -2.70 -2.14 12.60
N ILE A 107 -2.31 -0.97 12.06
CA ILE A 107 -1.14 -0.23 12.54
C ILE A 107 -1.61 0.63 13.73
N GLU A 108 -1.12 0.34 14.92
CA GLU A 108 -1.45 1.10 16.13
C GLU A 108 -0.99 2.57 15.96
N GLY A 109 -1.92 3.50 16.16
CA GLY A 109 -1.69 4.93 15.96
C GLY A 109 -1.70 5.38 14.50
N GLY A 110 -2.04 4.51 13.55
CA GLY A 110 -2.13 4.83 12.13
C GLY A 110 -0.78 4.86 11.40
N ILE A 111 -0.84 4.90 10.07
CA ILE A 111 0.36 4.87 9.21
C ILE A 111 1.23 6.14 9.29
N LEU A 112 0.69 7.25 9.79
CA LEU A 112 1.44 8.49 10.03
C LEU A 112 1.87 8.63 11.50
N GLY A 113 1.24 7.87 12.41
CA GLY A 113 1.27 8.19 13.83
C GLY A 113 0.38 9.40 14.16
N PRO A 114 -0.04 9.54 15.43
CA PRO A 114 -1.03 10.55 15.84
C PRO A 114 -0.54 11.98 15.60
N GLU A 115 0.71 12.30 15.94
CA GLU A 115 1.28 13.65 15.80
C GLU A 115 1.36 14.09 14.33
N SER A 116 1.84 13.21 13.45
CA SER A 116 1.94 13.56 12.02
C SER A 116 0.57 13.61 11.34
N GLU A 117 -0.38 12.78 11.79
CA GLU A 117 -1.77 12.85 11.33
C GLU A 117 -2.43 14.17 11.72
N GLU A 118 -2.32 14.57 13.00
CA GLU A 118 -2.80 15.88 13.48
C GLU A 118 -2.19 17.02 12.67
N LYS A 119 -0.86 17.00 12.49
CA LYS A 119 -0.15 18.01 11.69
C LYS A 119 -0.59 18.02 10.23
N LEU A 120 -0.90 16.85 9.64
CA LEU A 120 -1.42 16.79 8.28
C LEU A 120 -2.81 17.41 8.21
N LEU A 121 -3.69 17.11 9.16
CA LEU A 121 -5.05 17.65 9.21
C LEU A 121 -5.06 19.17 9.41
N SER A 122 -4.16 19.71 10.25
CA SER A 122 -4.05 21.16 10.44
C SER A 122 -3.62 21.92 9.17
N THR A 123 -3.05 21.23 8.17
CA THR A 123 -2.75 21.89 6.87
C THR A 123 -4.00 22.25 6.08
N LEU A 124 -5.16 21.64 6.38
CA LEU A 124 -6.42 21.93 5.71
C LEU A 124 -6.90 23.38 5.93
N ASP A 125 -6.45 24.01 7.02
CA ASP A 125 -6.77 25.41 7.34
C ASP A 125 -5.94 26.42 6.53
N ILE A 126 -4.93 25.97 5.76
CA ILE A 126 -4.10 26.83 4.91
C ILE A 126 -4.90 27.21 3.65
N PRO A 127 -5.22 28.51 3.43
CA PRO A 127 -6.06 28.92 2.31
C PRO A 127 -5.37 28.77 0.95
N ASP A 128 -4.06 29.04 0.90
CA ASP A 128 -3.28 28.94 -0.33
C ASP A 128 -3.00 27.48 -0.69
N ASP A 129 -3.41 27.10 -1.91
CA ASP A 129 -3.33 25.72 -2.38
C ASP A 129 -1.89 25.22 -2.46
N GLN A 130 -0.96 26.05 -2.94
CA GLN A 130 0.44 25.67 -3.11
C GLN A 130 1.13 25.49 -1.76
N ALA A 131 0.94 26.44 -0.84
CA ALA A 131 1.44 26.35 0.53
C ALA A 131 0.86 25.14 1.28
N ARG A 132 -0.44 24.83 1.06
CA ARG A 132 -1.07 23.64 1.62
C ARG A 132 -0.44 22.36 1.11
N ILE A 133 -0.22 22.26 -0.21
CA ILE A 133 0.46 21.11 -0.83
C ILE A 133 1.87 20.94 -0.29
N GLU A 134 2.64 22.03 -0.16
CA GLU A 134 4.00 22.01 0.37
C GLU A 134 4.04 21.57 1.85
N ALA A 135 3.11 22.05 2.66
CA ALA A 135 2.97 21.64 4.05
C ALA A 135 2.61 20.14 4.17
N MET A 136 1.63 19.67 3.39
CA MET A 136 1.28 18.24 3.33
C MET A 136 2.47 17.38 2.89
N HIS A 137 3.19 17.83 1.87
CA HIS A 137 4.38 17.14 1.38
C HIS A 137 5.47 17.06 2.46
N SER A 138 5.70 18.14 3.22
CA SER A 138 6.65 18.17 4.34
C SER A 138 6.36 17.08 5.39
N VAL A 139 5.08 16.88 5.74
CA VAL A 139 4.63 15.82 6.65
C VAL A 139 4.91 14.42 6.09
N ILE A 140 4.69 14.22 4.78
CA ILE A 140 4.92 12.92 4.15
C ILE A 140 6.43 12.59 4.10
N VAL A 141 7.27 13.55 3.70
CA VAL A 141 8.72 13.31 3.60
C VAL A 141 9.44 13.25 4.93
N SER A 142 8.83 13.72 6.03
CA SER A 142 9.35 13.53 7.38
C SER A 142 9.14 12.11 7.91
N GLN A 143 8.28 11.31 7.28
CA GLN A 143 8.04 9.93 7.70
C GLN A 143 9.23 9.02 7.40
N SER A 144 9.27 7.85 8.04
CA SER A 144 10.27 6.83 7.74
C SER A 144 10.20 6.37 6.28
N LYS A 145 11.33 5.92 5.72
CA LYS A 145 11.41 5.44 4.33
C LYS A 145 10.34 4.38 3.97
N PRO A 146 10.06 3.34 4.78
CA PRO A 146 9.03 2.37 4.44
C PRO A 146 7.62 2.95 4.44
N VAL A 147 7.34 3.93 5.31
CA VAL A 147 6.06 4.66 5.32
C VAL A 147 5.90 5.46 4.05
N GLN A 148 6.92 6.23 3.64
CA GLN A 148 6.90 6.97 2.38
C GLN A 148 6.65 6.06 1.18
N GLN A 149 7.31 4.90 1.13
CA GLN A 149 7.11 3.90 0.07
C GLN A 149 5.68 3.36 0.05
N LEU A 150 5.13 3.05 1.22
CA LEU A 150 3.78 2.52 1.35
C LEU A 150 2.75 3.56 0.92
N LEU A 151 2.88 4.81 1.37
CA LEU A 151 2.03 5.92 0.96
C LEU A 151 2.10 6.14 -0.56
N ALA A 152 3.30 6.16 -1.15
CA ALA A 152 3.46 6.32 -2.59
C ALA A 152 2.77 5.20 -3.39
N LEU A 153 2.84 3.95 -2.93
CA LEU A 153 2.13 2.83 -3.57
C LEU A 153 0.61 2.98 -3.45
N LEU A 154 0.10 3.33 -2.26
CA LEU A 154 -1.33 3.47 -2.00
C LEU A 154 -1.94 4.63 -2.80
N PHE A 155 -1.36 5.83 -2.68
CA PHE A 155 -1.82 7.00 -3.42
C PHE A 155 -1.65 6.82 -4.93
N GLY A 156 -0.61 6.11 -5.38
CA GLY A 156 -0.47 5.75 -6.79
C GLY A 156 -1.59 4.84 -7.32
N ILE A 157 -2.05 3.88 -6.52
CA ILE A 157 -3.22 3.04 -6.85
C ILE A 157 -4.48 3.90 -6.91
N TRP A 158 -4.73 4.70 -5.87
CA TRP A 158 -5.93 5.54 -5.77
C TRP A 158 -6.00 6.59 -6.88
N PHE A 159 -4.87 7.23 -7.18
CA PHE A 159 -4.77 8.17 -8.30
C PHE A 159 -5.12 7.51 -9.63
N ARG A 160 -4.60 6.30 -9.88
CA ARG A 160 -4.95 5.54 -11.09
C ARG A 160 -6.41 5.11 -11.12
N MET A 161 -7.00 4.74 -9.98
CA MET A 161 -8.43 4.45 -9.90
C MET A 161 -9.26 5.68 -10.27
N ILE A 162 -8.94 6.84 -9.70
CA ILE A 162 -9.62 8.11 -9.99
C ILE A 162 -9.52 8.46 -11.48
N TYR A 163 -8.35 8.24 -12.10
CA TYR A 163 -8.16 8.44 -13.54
C TYR A 163 -9.04 7.53 -14.40
N HIS A 164 -9.48 6.39 -13.86
CA HIS A 164 -10.40 5.44 -14.50
C HIS A 164 -11.83 5.52 -13.96
N THR A 165 -12.23 6.64 -13.34
CA THR A 165 -13.55 6.79 -12.68
C THR A 165 -14.73 6.47 -13.60
N GLU A 166 -14.63 6.77 -14.90
CA GLU A 166 -15.67 6.47 -15.89
C GLU A 166 -15.89 4.96 -16.12
N VAL A 167 -14.89 4.13 -15.82
CA VAL A 167 -14.92 2.67 -15.99
C VAL A 167 -15.23 1.97 -14.67
N ASN A 168 -14.62 2.41 -13.57
CA ASN A 168 -14.71 1.75 -12.27
C ASN A 168 -15.73 2.38 -11.32
N ALA A 169 -16.41 3.46 -11.72
CA ALA A 169 -17.39 4.19 -10.90
C ALA A 169 -16.86 4.67 -9.53
N MET A 170 -15.56 4.88 -9.40
CA MET A 170 -14.89 5.31 -8.16
C MET A 170 -14.33 6.74 -8.30
N SER A 171 -15.18 7.72 -7.97
CA SER A 171 -14.78 9.13 -7.89
C SER A 171 -13.76 9.38 -6.76
N VAL A 172 -13.10 10.54 -6.78
CA VAL A 172 -12.19 10.99 -5.70
C VAL A 172 -12.85 10.84 -4.33
N GLU A 173 -14.09 11.32 -4.20
CA GLU A 173 -14.86 11.26 -2.97
C GLU A 173 -15.17 9.82 -2.56
N ALA A 174 -15.57 8.96 -3.50
CA ALA A 174 -15.87 7.55 -3.22
C ALA A 174 -14.63 6.79 -2.75
N VAL A 175 -13.47 7.02 -3.38
CA VAL A 175 -12.20 6.44 -2.97
C VAL A 175 -11.82 6.93 -1.58
N ALA A 176 -11.82 8.25 -1.35
CA ALA A 176 -11.47 8.85 -0.07
C ALA A 176 -12.33 8.29 1.08
N LYS A 177 -13.67 8.28 0.93
CA LYS A 177 -14.59 7.71 1.93
C LYS A 177 -14.32 6.22 2.20
N SER A 178 -13.93 5.47 1.19
CA SER A 178 -13.71 4.01 1.30
C SER A 178 -12.42 3.63 2.04
N VAL A 179 -11.43 4.52 2.07
CA VAL A 179 -10.09 4.23 2.63
C VAL A 179 -9.72 5.10 3.83
N ALA A 180 -10.35 6.27 4.00
CA ALA A 180 -10.01 7.23 5.05
C ALA A 180 -9.94 6.58 6.42
N GLY A 181 -10.93 5.76 6.78
CA GLY A 181 -10.95 5.11 8.10
C GLY A 181 -9.87 4.07 8.36
N SER A 182 -9.14 3.63 7.32
CA SER A 182 -7.96 2.78 7.50
C SER A 182 -6.66 3.58 7.54
N VAL A 183 -6.66 4.83 7.06
CA VAL A 183 -5.47 5.70 6.94
C VAL A 183 -5.39 6.69 8.09
N PHE A 184 -6.55 7.23 8.49
CA PHE A 184 -6.71 8.28 9.50
C PHE A 184 -7.62 7.77 10.64
N PRO A 185 -7.07 6.98 11.59
CA PRO A 185 -7.85 6.47 12.70
C PRO A 185 -8.59 7.55 13.50
N SER A 186 -8.02 8.76 13.61
CA SER A 186 -8.63 9.87 14.36
C SER A 186 -9.96 10.33 13.76
N CYS A 187 -10.21 10.07 12.48
CA CYS A 187 -11.44 10.45 11.79
C CYS A 187 -12.55 9.38 11.89
N THR A 188 -12.34 8.29 12.62
CA THR A 188 -13.30 7.18 12.76
C THR A 188 -13.86 6.98 14.16
N THR A 189 -13.26 7.65 15.14
CA THR A 189 -13.68 7.70 16.55
C THR A 189 -14.45 8.97 16.82
#